data_AF-A0A969YJH3-F1
#
_entry.id   AF-A0A969YJH3-F1
#
_cell.length_a   1.000
_cell.length_b   1.000
_cell.length_c   1.000
_cell.angle_alpha   90.00
_cell.angle_beta   90.00
_cell.angle_gamma   90.00
#
_symmetry.space_group_name_H-M   'P 1'
#
loop_
_entity.id
_entity.type
_entity.pdbx_description
1 polymer ?
#
loop_
_entity_poly.entity_id
_entity_poly.type
_entity_poly.pdbx_seq_one_letter_code
_entity_poly.pdbx_strand_id
1 'polypeptide(L)'
;MKEKVGYPWTTLPDYMFAHAGQGYAGHGTLCGALGVSSCLINLVLYDENQTYATVIDRMMWWYSGMEFPTERFDDISKFPKQVKAKAMTPLCHTSVSKWTLAAGAEVTSKEKYERCAKVAGEVVYTVVHYLNEYFDGRWKPAKWTPSKEISHCIECHGPEGFLEYTDGMNQQQGHMECLLCHTDHTK
;
A
#
# COMPACT_ATOMS: atom_id res chain seq x y z
N MET A 1 -19.87 -6.13 -5.80
CA MET A 1 -20.54 -4.81 -5.95
C MET A 1 -21.48 -4.79 -7.15
N LYS A 2 -20.98 -4.75 -8.41
CA LYS A 2 -21.84 -4.75 -9.62
C LYS A 2 -22.95 -5.81 -9.61
N GLU A 3 -22.59 -7.08 -9.40
CA GLU A 3 -23.53 -8.21 -9.47
C GLU A 3 -24.52 -8.28 -8.32
N LYS A 4 -24.14 -7.84 -7.11
CA LYS A 4 -24.92 -8.03 -5.88
C LYS A 4 -25.67 -6.78 -5.41
N VAL A 5 -25.15 -5.60 -5.71
CA VAL A 5 -25.72 -4.31 -5.27
C VAL A 5 -26.36 -3.55 -6.44
N GLY A 6 -25.81 -3.66 -7.66
CA GLY A 6 -26.32 -2.93 -8.82
C GLY A 6 -25.82 -1.48 -8.85
N TYR A 7 -26.70 -0.52 -9.12
CA TYR A 7 -26.38 0.90 -9.13
C TYR A 7 -25.85 1.39 -7.75
N PRO A 8 -24.87 2.30 -7.68
CA PRO A 8 -24.15 2.95 -8.79
C PRO A 8 -22.98 2.13 -9.35
N TRP A 9 -22.65 0.99 -8.77
CA TRP A 9 -21.45 0.21 -9.14
C TRP A 9 -21.44 -0.26 -10.59
N THR A 10 -22.62 -0.48 -11.18
CA THR A 10 -22.78 -0.88 -12.58
C THR A 10 -22.32 0.17 -13.58
N THR A 11 -22.16 1.44 -13.16
CA THR A 11 -21.68 2.52 -14.04
C THR A 11 -20.15 2.61 -14.13
N LEU A 12 -19.43 1.93 -13.23
CA LEU A 12 -17.96 1.93 -13.26
C LEU A 12 -17.44 1.18 -14.51
N PRO A 13 -16.57 1.76 -15.34
CA PRO A 13 -16.02 1.07 -16.51
C PRO A 13 -15.11 -0.12 -16.12
N ASP A 14 -15.16 -1.22 -16.88
CA ASP A 14 -14.42 -2.45 -16.55
C ASP A 14 -12.90 -2.27 -16.55
N TYR A 15 -12.38 -1.36 -17.38
CA TYR A 15 -10.94 -1.08 -17.50
C TYR A 15 -10.51 0.23 -16.84
N MET A 16 -11.38 0.85 -16.02
CA MET A 16 -11.12 2.14 -15.39
C MET A 16 -9.75 2.20 -14.69
N PHE A 17 -9.31 1.08 -14.10
CA PHE A 17 -8.06 1.01 -13.34
C PHE A 17 -6.92 0.23 -14.03
N ALA A 18 -7.08 -0.15 -15.31
CA ALA A 18 -6.04 -0.90 -16.02
C ALA A 18 -4.69 -0.14 -16.07
N HIS A 19 -4.75 1.19 -16.07
CA HIS A 19 -3.58 2.07 -16.04
C HIS A 19 -2.72 1.90 -14.77
N ALA A 20 -3.26 1.39 -13.65
CA ALA A 20 -2.51 1.21 -12.41
C ALA A 20 -1.48 0.06 -12.48
N GLY A 21 -1.54 -0.74 -13.55
CA GLY A 21 -0.60 -1.84 -13.81
C GLY A 21 0.87 -1.40 -13.75
N GLN A 22 1.70 -2.24 -13.12
CA GLN A 22 3.15 -2.05 -13.03
C GLN A 22 3.57 -0.71 -12.39
N GLY A 23 2.77 -0.22 -11.43
CA GLY A 23 3.05 1.04 -10.76
C GLY A 23 2.74 2.25 -11.62
N TYR A 24 1.51 2.29 -12.15
CA TYR A 24 0.97 3.33 -13.03
C TYR A 24 1.69 3.41 -14.38
N ALA A 25 1.17 2.69 -15.37
CA ALA A 25 1.68 2.61 -16.73
C ALA A 25 3.16 2.16 -16.83
N GLY A 26 3.61 1.28 -15.93
CA GLY A 26 4.98 0.75 -15.96
C GLY A 26 6.02 1.63 -15.29
N HIS A 27 5.63 2.75 -14.66
CA HIS A 27 6.57 3.68 -14.05
C HIS A 27 7.13 3.19 -12.69
N GLY A 28 6.60 2.09 -12.16
CA GLY A 28 7.09 1.51 -10.90
C GLY A 28 6.79 2.37 -9.66
N THR A 29 5.83 3.30 -9.73
CA THR A 29 5.44 4.21 -8.64
C THR A 29 4.59 3.49 -7.59
N LEU A 30 3.45 4.01 -7.16
CA LEU A 30 2.58 3.36 -6.18
C LEU A 30 2.10 1.99 -6.69
N CYS A 31 2.16 0.96 -5.84
CA CYS A 31 1.63 -0.35 -6.19
C CYS A 31 0.17 -0.25 -6.63
N GLY A 32 -0.15 -0.79 -7.82
CA GLY A 32 -1.48 -0.64 -8.41
C GLY A 32 -2.60 -1.15 -7.51
N ALA A 33 -2.36 -2.22 -6.73
CA ALA A 33 -3.33 -2.73 -5.76
C ALA A 33 -3.67 -1.69 -4.68
N LEU A 34 -2.66 -0.95 -4.18
CA LEU A 34 -2.85 0.11 -3.19
C LEU A 34 -3.53 1.33 -3.81
N GLY A 35 -3.11 1.72 -5.00
CA GLY A 35 -3.67 2.84 -5.74
C GLY A 35 -5.17 2.67 -6.02
N VAL A 36 -5.54 1.50 -6.56
CA VAL A 36 -6.94 1.17 -6.85
C VAL A 36 -7.76 1.05 -5.56
N SER A 37 -7.21 0.39 -4.54
CA SER A 37 -7.91 0.25 -3.26
C SER A 37 -8.14 1.60 -2.59
N SER A 38 -7.19 2.53 -2.66
CA SER A 38 -7.33 3.92 -2.19
C SER A 38 -8.52 4.63 -2.85
N CYS A 39 -8.66 4.51 -4.18
CA CYS A 39 -9.80 5.08 -4.90
C CYS A 39 -11.14 4.49 -4.42
N LEU A 40 -11.20 3.16 -4.20
CA LEU A 40 -12.41 2.48 -3.75
C LEU A 40 -12.75 2.77 -2.28
N ILE A 41 -11.74 2.90 -1.41
CA ILE A 41 -11.91 3.31 -0.02
C ILE A 41 -12.57 4.70 0.02
N ASN A 42 -12.03 5.66 -0.74
CA ASN A 42 -12.62 7.00 -0.80
C ASN A 42 -14.03 6.95 -1.39
N LEU A 43 -14.27 6.19 -2.45
CA LEU A 43 -15.61 6.05 -3.03
C LEU A 43 -16.67 5.53 -2.04
N VAL A 44 -16.26 4.75 -1.05
CA VAL A 44 -17.16 4.16 -0.05
C VAL A 44 -17.27 5.01 1.22
N LEU A 45 -16.21 5.72 1.59
CA LEU A 45 -16.10 6.46 2.86
C LEU A 45 -16.06 7.99 2.68
N TYR A 46 -16.22 8.52 1.47
CA TYR A 46 -16.08 9.96 1.21
C TYR A 46 -16.95 10.78 2.17
N ASP A 47 -16.32 11.71 2.87
CA ASP A 47 -16.96 12.66 3.76
C ASP A 47 -16.11 13.93 3.88
N GLU A 48 -16.71 15.00 4.41
CA GLU A 48 -16.02 16.29 4.60
C GLU A 48 -14.88 16.21 5.62
N ASN A 49 -14.95 15.26 6.55
CA ASN A 49 -13.95 15.05 7.61
C ASN A 49 -12.76 14.19 7.15
N GLN A 50 -12.77 13.74 5.90
CA GLN A 50 -11.80 12.85 5.28
C GLN A 50 -11.50 11.58 6.08
N THR A 51 -12.52 10.94 6.68
CA THR A 51 -12.28 9.76 7.53
C THR A 51 -11.64 8.59 6.78
N TYR A 52 -11.83 8.52 5.46
CA TYR A 52 -11.17 7.60 4.54
C TYR A 52 -9.63 7.62 4.66
N ALA A 53 -9.04 8.76 5.03
CA ALA A 53 -7.59 8.92 5.11
C ALA A 53 -6.98 7.96 6.13
N THR A 54 -7.69 7.68 7.23
CA THR A 54 -7.20 6.75 8.27
C THR A 54 -7.10 5.30 7.76
N VAL A 55 -8.03 4.88 6.90
CA VAL A 55 -8.03 3.54 6.29
C VAL A 55 -6.94 3.43 5.24
N ILE A 56 -6.76 4.47 4.43
CA ILE A 56 -5.70 4.51 3.41
C ILE A 56 -4.32 4.52 4.06
N ASP A 57 -4.09 5.38 5.06
CA ASP A 57 -2.82 5.44 5.80
C ASP A 57 -2.50 4.07 6.42
N ARG A 58 -3.48 3.47 7.10
CA ARG A 58 -3.33 2.13 7.69
C ARG A 58 -3.01 1.06 6.65
N MET A 59 -3.63 1.09 5.48
CA MET A 59 -3.33 0.18 4.37
C MET A 59 -1.89 0.35 3.87
N MET A 60 -1.43 1.59 3.65
CA MET A 60 -0.08 1.88 3.17
C MET A 60 0.99 1.45 4.20
N TRP A 61 0.76 1.75 5.47
CA TRP A 61 1.64 1.35 6.57
C TRP A 61 1.72 -0.17 6.70
N TRP A 62 0.56 -0.86 6.72
CA TRP A 62 0.50 -2.32 6.79
C TRP A 62 1.26 -2.95 5.62
N TYR A 63 0.97 -2.53 4.39
CA TYR A 63 1.63 -3.07 3.19
C TYR A 63 3.15 -2.98 3.29
N SER A 64 3.66 -1.83 3.73
CA SER A 64 5.11 -1.58 3.85
C SER A 64 5.77 -2.47 4.91
N GLY A 65 5.02 -2.85 5.94
CA GLY A 65 5.45 -3.77 7.00
C GLY A 65 5.39 -5.26 6.62
N MET A 66 4.65 -5.63 5.57
CA MET A 66 4.38 -7.03 5.23
C MET A 66 5.49 -7.69 4.41
N GLU A 67 5.64 -8.99 4.65
CA GLU A 67 6.39 -9.90 3.78
C GLU A 67 5.45 -10.52 2.74
N PHE A 68 5.77 -10.30 1.46
CA PHE A 68 4.95 -10.76 0.35
C PHE A 68 5.69 -11.77 -0.55
N PRO A 69 4.96 -12.71 -1.17
CA PRO A 69 3.51 -12.93 -1.01
C PRO A 69 3.17 -13.66 0.30
N THR A 70 1.94 -13.49 0.79
CA THR A 70 1.37 -14.32 1.86
C THR A 70 0.98 -15.70 1.31
N GLU A 71 0.72 -16.65 2.21
CA GLU A 71 0.30 -18.02 1.83
C GLU A 71 -1.23 -18.14 1.62
N ARG A 72 -1.99 -17.05 1.81
CA ARG A 72 -3.46 -17.07 1.80
C ARG A 72 -4.06 -17.65 0.52
N PHE A 73 -3.38 -17.45 -0.60
CA PHE A 73 -3.86 -17.83 -1.92
C PHE A 73 -3.05 -18.98 -2.53
N ASP A 74 -2.23 -19.68 -1.74
CA ASP A 74 -1.37 -20.75 -2.27
C ASP A 74 -2.16 -21.96 -2.77
N ASP A 75 -3.35 -22.21 -2.23
CA ASP A 75 -4.25 -23.29 -2.65
C ASP A 75 -4.80 -23.10 -4.08
N ILE A 76 -4.96 -21.85 -4.51
CA ILE A 76 -5.42 -21.46 -5.85
C ILE A 76 -4.31 -20.95 -6.77
N SER A 77 -3.09 -20.80 -6.23
CA SER A 77 -1.96 -20.24 -6.96
C SER A 77 -1.27 -21.28 -7.84
N LYS A 78 -0.80 -20.84 -9.02
CA LYS A 78 0.06 -21.66 -9.88
C LYS A 78 1.49 -21.76 -9.36
N PHE A 79 1.88 -20.88 -8.44
CA PHE A 79 3.19 -20.84 -7.79
C PHE A 79 2.98 -20.72 -6.28
N PRO A 80 2.62 -21.81 -5.57
CA PRO A 80 2.50 -21.79 -4.12
C PRO A 80 3.87 -21.66 -3.44
N LYS A 81 3.90 -21.20 -2.19
CA LYS A 81 5.10 -21.17 -1.33
C LYS A 81 6.30 -20.44 -1.93
N GLN A 82 6.05 -19.34 -2.62
CA GLN A 82 7.11 -18.49 -3.16
C GLN A 82 7.96 -17.88 -2.04
N VAL A 83 9.20 -17.53 -2.39
CA VAL A 83 10.09 -16.75 -1.53
C VAL A 83 9.36 -15.49 -1.05
N LYS A 84 9.52 -15.14 0.22
CA LYS A 84 8.93 -13.93 0.81
C LYS A 84 9.96 -12.82 0.90
N ALA A 85 9.53 -11.60 0.65
CA ALA A 85 10.36 -10.41 0.84
C ALA A 85 9.52 -9.26 1.39
N LYS A 86 10.06 -8.55 2.39
CA LYS A 86 9.41 -7.37 2.98
C LYS A 86 9.32 -6.23 1.96
N ALA A 87 8.12 -5.69 1.76
CA ALA A 87 7.87 -4.61 0.79
C ALA A 87 8.63 -3.32 1.11
N MET A 88 8.76 -2.97 2.39
CA MET A 88 9.37 -1.76 2.95
C MET A 88 8.71 -0.44 2.58
N THR A 89 8.16 -0.31 1.38
CA THR A 89 7.47 0.91 0.93
C THR A 89 6.25 0.54 0.09
N PRO A 90 5.29 1.49 -0.11
CA PRO A 90 4.18 1.32 -1.03
C PRO A 90 4.57 1.27 -2.52
N LEU A 91 5.84 1.50 -2.86
CA LEU A 91 6.29 1.60 -4.25
C LEU A 91 6.44 0.21 -4.90
N CYS A 92 5.92 0.08 -6.12
CA CYS A 92 5.95 -1.12 -6.92
C CYS A 92 7.39 -1.46 -7.33
N HIS A 93 8.19 -0.47 -7.72
CA HIS A 93 9.57 -0.66 -8.14
C HIS A 93 10.39 -1.34 -7.04
N THR A 94 10.36 -0.80 -5.83
CA THR A 94 11.15 -1.30 -4.69
C THR A 94 10.64 -2.68 -4.25
N SER A 95 9.32 -2.84 -4.10
CA SER A 95 8.70 -4.10 -3.67
C SER A 95 8.99 -5.25 -4.64
N VAL A 96 8.83 -5.02 -5.95
CA VAL A 96 9.09 -6.06 -6.97
C VAL A 96 10.57 -6.35 -7.08
N SER A 97 11.43 -5.32 -7.19
CA SER A 97 12.87 -5.52 -7.40
C SER A 97 13.52 -6.28 -6.25
N LYS A 98 13.15 -5.95 -5.00
CA LYS A 98 13.64 -6.68 -3.82
C LYS A 98 13.21 -8.14 -3.83
N TRP A 99 11.95 -8.40 -4.18
CA TRP A 99 11.45 -9.77 -4.27
C TRP A 99 12.15 -10.54 -5.39
N THR A 100 12.31 -9.96 -6.59
CA THR A 100 12.98 -10.64 -7.72
C THR A 100 14.43 -10.99 -7.40
N LEU A 101 15.15 -10.11 -6.69
CA LEU A 101 16.51 -10.39 -6.23
C LEU A 101 16.53 -11.54 -5.21
N ALA A 102 15.62 -11.54 -4.23
CA ALA A 102 15.54 -12.60 -3.23
C ALA A 102 15.11 -13.95 -3.83
N ALA A 103 14.23 -13.94 -4.82
CA ALA A 103 13.73 -15.14 -5.49
C ALA A 103 14.65 -15.66 -6.60
N GLY A 104 15.65 -14.87 -7.02
CA GLY A 104 16.44 -15.19 -8.22
C GLY A 104 15.60 -15.21 -9.51
N ALA A 105 14.53 -14.40 -9.56
CA ALA A 105 13.55 -14.41 -10.63
C ALA A 105 13.64 -13.15 -11.52
N GLU A 106 13.20 -13.25 -12.77
CA GLU A 106 13.12 -12.10 -13.67
C GLU A 106 11.81 -11.30 -13.48
N VAL A 107 11.84 -9.99 -13.76
CA VAL A 107 10.65 -9.11 -13.76
C VAL A 107 9.65 -9.44 -14.87
N THR A 108 9.99 -10.32 -15.80
CA THR A 108 9.11 -10.85 -16.86
C THR A 108 8.58 -12.24 -16.53
N SER A 109 9.06 -12.87 -15.44
CA SER A 109 8.69 -14.24 -15.09
C SER A 109 7.21 -14.38 -14.71
N LYS A 110 6.64 -15.54 -15.04
CA LYS A 110 5.28 -15.92 -14.62
C LYS A 110 5.15 -15.94 -13.10
N GLU A 111 6.21 -16.37 -12.41
CA GLU A 111 6.27 -16.41 -10.96
C GLU A 111 6.13 -15.00 -10.34
N LYS A 112 6.80 -13.98 -10.90
CA LYS A 112 6.61 -12.59 -10.45
C LYS A 112 5.18 -12.09 -10.68
N TYR A 113 4.60 -12.38 -11.85
CA TYR A 113 3.21 -11.99 -12.12
C TYR A 113 2.22 -12.65 -11.15
N GLU A 114 2.43 -13.92 -10.83
CA GLU A 114 1.66 -14.63 -9.80
C GLU A 114 1.82 -13.99 -8.42
N ARG A 115 3.05 -13.63 -8.03
CA ARG A 115 3.32 -12.91 -6.78
C ARG A 115 2.56 -11.59 -6.73
N CYS A 116 2.55 -10.80 -7.81
CA CYS A 116 1.76 -9.56 -7.89
C CYS A 116 0.25 -9.81 -7.79
N ALA A 117 -0.27 -10.90 -8.37
CA ALA A 117 -1.67 -11.28 -8.24
C ALA A 117 -2.03 -11.63 -6.78
N LYS A 118 -1.18 -12.41 -6.09
CA LYS A 118 -1.35 -12.72 -4.67
C LYS A 118 -1.28 -11.47 -3.78
N VAL A 119 -0.35 -10.56 -4.07
CA VAL A 119 -0.28 -9.26 -3.39
C VAL A 119 -1.55 -8.45 -3.59
N ALA A 120 -2.09 -8.39 -4.81
CA ALA A 120 -3.35 -7.71 -5.07
C ALA A 120 -4.51 -8.33 -4.28
N GLY A 121 -4.59 -9.66 -4.24
CA GLY A 121 -5.57 -10.38 -3.42
C GLY A 121 -5.44 -10.04 -1.93
N GLU A 122 -4.22 -10.01 -1.39
CA GLU A 122 -4.00 -9.73 0.04
C GLU A 122 -4.35 -8.29 0.38
N VAL A 123 -4.01 -7.31 -0.48
CA VAL A 123 -4.42 -5.92 -0.29
C VAL A 123 -5.94 -5.80 -0.26
N VAL A 124 -6.64 -6.40 -1.23
CA VAL A 124 -8.11 -6.36 -1.28
C VAL A 124 -8.73 -7.02 -0.06
N TYR A 125 -8.25 -8.20 0.35
CA TYR A 125 -8.72 -8.89 1.55
C TYR A 125 -8.58 -8.01 2.80
N THR A 126 -7.40 -7.41 2.98
CA THR A 126 -7.11 -6.54 4.12
C THR A 126 -7.97 -5.29 4.12
N VAL A 127 -8.16 -4.64 2.96
CA VAL A 127 -9.01 -3.45 2.85
C VAL A 127 -10.47 -3.76 3.14
N VAL A 128 -11.00 -4.87 2.63
CA VAL A 128 -12.37 -5.31 2.95
C VAL A 128 -12.51 -5.56 4.44
N HIS A 129 -11.51 -6.20 5.07
CA HIS A 129 -11.51 -6.38 6.52
C HIS A 129 -11.58 -5.04 7.27
N TYR A 130 -10.73 -4.07 6.91
CA TYR A 130 -10.73 -2.73 7.51
C TYR A 130 -12.05 -1.99 7.32
N LEU A 131 -12.64 -2.04 6.12
CA LEU A 131 -13.93 -1.42 5.84
C LEU A 131 -15.05 -2.07 6.66
N ASN A 132 -15.04 -3.40 6.81
CA ASN A 132 -16.01 -4.08 7.67
C ASN A 132 -15.87 -3.63 9.13
N GLU A 133 -14.64 -3.53 9.66
CA GLU A 133 -14.44 -3.00 11.02
C GLU A 133 -14.89 -1.55 11.16
N TYR A 134 -14.71 -0.73 10.12
CA TYR A 134 -15.21 0.64 10.07
C TYR A 134 -16.72 0.71 10.17
N PHE A 135 -17.44 -0.01 9.31
CA PHE A 135 -18.90 -0.01 9.31
C PHE A 135 -19.51 -0.70 10.55
N ASP A 136 -18.78 -1.62 11.17
CA ASP A 136 -19.17 -2.23 12.45
C ASP A 136 -18.93 -1.32 13.68
N GLY A 137 -18.36 -0.12 13.49
CA GLY A 137 -17.99 0.78 14.59
C GLY A 137 -16.82 0.26 15.45
N ARG A 138 -16.06 -0.72 14.96
CA ARG A 138 -14.90 -1.33 15.63
C ARG A 138 -13.56 -0.74 15.18
N TRP A 139 -13.56 0.11 14.16
CA TRP A 139 -12.34 0.70 13.59
C TRP A 139 -11.59 1.55 14.60
N LYS A 140 -10.38 1.09 14.93
CA LYS A 140 -9.43 1.77 15.82
C LYS A 140 -8.03 1.65 15.19
N PRO A 141 -7.73 2.44 14.15
CA PRO A 141 -6.45 2.34 13.48
C PRO A 141 -5.35 2.75 14.45
N ALA A 142 -4.26 1.99 14.48
CA ALA A 142 -3.05 2.50 15.12
C ALA A 142 -2.58 3.72 14.34
N LYS A 143 -2.19 4.77 15.06
CA LYS A 143 -1.53 5.93 14.46
C LYS A 143 -0.21 5.49 13.86
N TRP A 144 0.12 6.01 12.68
CA TRP A 144 1.45 5.85 12.13
C TRP A 144 2.49 6.39 13.13
N THR A 145 3.56 5.64 13.30
CA THR A 145 4.74 6.06 14.06
C THR A 145 5.96 5.76 13.22
N PRO A 146 6.96 6.66 13.17
CA PRO A 146 8.22 6.39 12.50
C PRO A 146 8.88 5.12 13.06
N SER A 147 9.71 4.48 12.23
CA SER A 147 10.60 3.42 12.74
C SER A 147 11.64 4.03 13.67
N LYS A 148 12.25 3.20 14.53
CA LYS A 148 13.27 3.68 15.48
C LYS A 148 14.47 4.28 14.75
N GLU A 149 14.72 3.78 13.55
CA GLU A 149 15.85 4.12 12.70
C GLU A 149 15.69 5.49 12.01
N ILE A 150 14.47 6.06 11.95
CA ILE A 150 14.20 7.36 11.33
C ILE A 150 13.50 8.35 12.26
N SER A 151 13.23 7.97 13.50
CA SER A 151 12.56 8.84 14.46
C SER A 151 13.31 10.16 14.61
N HIS A 152 14.65 10.13 14.63
CA HIS A 152 15.49 11.32 14.69
C HIS A 152 15.47 12.16 13.41
N CYS A 153 15.18 11.56 12.24
CA CYS A 153 15.07 12.31 10.99
C CYS A 153 13.85 13.23 11.03
N ILE A 154 12.72 12.74 11.53
CA ILE A 154 11.47 13.50 11.55
C ILE A 154 11.43 14.59 12.62
N GLU A 155 12.32 14.54 13.63
CA GLU A 155 12.46 15.60 14.64
C GLU A 155 12.78 16.96 14.03
N CYS A 156 13.51 16.98 12.90
CA CYS A 156 13.85 18.21 12.18
C CYS A 156 13.17 18.30 10.80
N HIS A 157 12.99 17.16 10.11
CA HIS A 157 12.51 17.15 8.72
C HIS A 157 11.00 16.97 8.59
N GLY A 158 10.34 16.39 9.60
CA GLY A 158 8.91 16.07 9.56
C GLY A 158 8.07 17.25 10.04
N PRO A 159 6.80 17.34 9.60
CA PRO A 159 5.89 18.34 10.12
C PRO A 159 5.55 18.05 11.60
N GLU A 160 5.26 19.08 12.38
CA GLU A 160 4.79 18.94 13.77
C GLU A 160 3.47 18.15 13.87
N GLY A 161 2.67 18.14 12.80
CA GLY A 161 1.43 17.35 12.68
C GLY A 161 1.02 17.06 11.22
N PHE A 162 0.12 16.08 11.02
CA PHE A 162 -0.45 15.80 9.69
C PHE A 162 -1.39 16.95 9.28
N LEU A 163 -1.07 17.62 8.16
CA LEU A 163 -1.69 18.87 7.66
C LEU A 163 -1.34 20.16 8.42
N GLU A 164 -0.53 20.08 9.48
CA GLU A 164 -0.05 21.25 10.23
C GLU A 164 1.40 21.55 9.84
N TYR A 165 1.60 22.58 9.02
CA TYR A 165 2.92 23.03 8.59
C TYR A 165 3.26 24.34 9.30
N THR A 166 4.23 24.31 10.22
CA THR A 166 4.79 25.49 10.91
C THR A 166 6.07 25.98 10.23
N ASP A 167 6.58 27.14 10.66
CA ASP A 167 7.89 27.62 10.21
C ASP A 167 9.00 26.76 10.84
N GLY A 168 9.75 26.04 10.02
CA GLY A 168 10.76 25.07 10.44
C GLY A 168 11.38 24.35 9.23
N MET A 169 12.28 23.40 9.50
CA MET A 169 12.96 22.67 8.42
C MET A 169 11.97 21.85 7.58
N ASN A 170 10.92 21.23 8.14
CA ASN A 170 9.64 20.80 7.50
C ASN A 170 9.67 20.43 5.99
N GLN A 171 10.77 19.84 5.51
CA GLN A 171 11.03 19.60 4.08
C GLN A 171 10.74 18.16 3.67
N GLN A 172 10.28 17.33 4.59
CA GLN A 172 9.82 15.98 4.33
C GLN A 172 8.30 15.94 4.32
N GLN A 173 7.75 15.21 3.34
CA GLN A 173 6.34 14.88 3.30
C GLN A 173 6.15 13.37 3.14
N GLY A 174 5.30 12.79 4.00
CA GLY A 174 4.81 11.42 3.90
C GLY A 174 5.35 10.47 4.96
N HIS A 175 4.86 9.23 4.93
CA HIS A 175 5.07 8.23 5.99
C HIS A 175 5.97 7.05 5.56
N MET A 176 6.65 7.17 4.41
CA MET A 176 7.53 6.13 3.90
C MET A 176 8.85 6.06 4.67
N GLU A 177 9.40 4.84 4.74
CA GLU A 177 10.71 4.59 5.33
C GLU A 177 11.82 5.36 4.59
N CYS A 178 12.69 6.04 5.33
CA CYS A 178 13.67 6.97 4.75
C CYS A 178 14.91 6.26 4.25
N LEU A 179 15.40 5.28 5.01
CA LEU A 179 16.72 4.66 4.81
C LEU A 179 16.81 3.73 3.60
N LEU A 180 15.70 3.54 2.87
CA LEU A 180 15.77 2.87 1.58
C LEU A 180 16.40 3.76 0.50
N CYS A 181 16.24 5.08 0.62
CA CYS A 181 16.65 6.05 -0.39
C CYS A 181 17.67 7.07 0.14
N HIS A 182 17.65 7.35 1.44
CA HIS A 182 18.51 8.34 2.06
C HIS A 182 19.55 7.70 2.96
N THR A 183 20.75 8.28 2.96
CA THR A 183 21.77 7.97 3.96
C THR A 183 21.53 8.86 5.19
N ASP A 184 21.65 8.25 6.37
CA ASP A 184 21.60 8.97 7.64
C ASP A 184 22.84 9.85 7.79
N HIS A 185 22.66 11.18 7.80
CA HIS A 185 23.74 12.16 7.92
C HIS A 185 24.05 12.55 9.37
N THR A 186 23.39 11.91 10.34
CA THR A 186 23.65 12.11 11.78
C THR A 186 24.56 11.03 12.36
N LYS A 187 24.89 10.01 11.55
CA LYS A 187 25.79 8.91 11.88
C LYS A 187 27.17 9.11 11.25
#